data_AF-A0A411YII4-F1
#
_entry.id   AF-A0A411YII4-F1
#
_cell.length_a   1.000
_cell.length_b   1.000
_cell.length_c   1.000
_cell.angle_alpha   90.00
_cell.angle_beta   90.00
_cell.angle_gamma   90.00
#
_symmetry.space_group_name_H-M   'P 1'
#
loop_
_entity.id
_entity.type
_entity.pdbx_description
1 polymer ?
#
loop_
_entity_poly.entity_id
_entity_poly.type
_entity_poly.pdbx_seq_one_letter_code
_entity_poly.pdbx_strand_id
1 'polypeptide(L)'
;MASEAPLPSREEMRSQWARLDRDGRRRVRRAANRGREVESGDPREALVAAALAANQRRFWRWGWAIGPVVVALATIPQGLEAVLVNVLFVTLVVILLAVFFARRSARAEAANRQLAARRSKKKRNRRKGKGG
;
A
#
# COMPACT_ATOMS: atom_id res chain seq x y z
N MET A 1 9.46 -15.71 -16.18
CA MET A 1 8.98 -14.65 -15.25
C MET A 1 7.48 -14.82 -15.06
N ALA A 2 7.00 -15.02 -13.83
CA ALA A 2 5.56 -15.15 -13.58
C ALA A 2 4.87 -13.81 -13.93
N SER A 3 3.87 -13.83 -14.81
CA SER A 3 3.13 -12.62 -15.15
C SER A 3 2.42 -12.09 -13.90
N GLU A 4 2.84 -10.90 -13.44
CA GLU A 4 2.15 -10.22 -12.34
C GLU A 4 0.74 -9.86 -12.78
N ALA A 5 -0.22 -9.96 -11.85
CA ALA A 5 -1.57 -9.50 -12.13
C ALA A 5 -1.59 -7.96 -12.23
N PRO A 6 -2.24 -7.38 -13.25
CA PRO A 6 -2.36 -5.92 -13.37
C PRO A 6 -3.12 -5.36 -12.17
N LEU A 7 -2.76 -4.15 -11.74
CA LEU A 7 -3.52 -3.47 -10.70
C LEU A 7 -4.90 -3.05 -11.22
N PRO A 8 -5.93 -3.14 -10.38
CA PRO A 8 -7.25 -2.61 -10.72
C PRO A 8 -7.19 -1.09 -10.90
N SER A 9 -8.06 -0.56 -11.78
CA SER A 9 -8.27 0.87 -11.91
C SER A 9 -8.78 1.48 -10.58
N ARG A 10 -8.74 2.82 -10.43
CA ARG A 10 -9.26 3.46 -9.21
C ARG A 10 -10.75 3.17 -8.97
N GLU A 11 -11.54 3.10 -10.03
CA GLU A 11 -12.97 2.81 -9.97
C GLU A 11 -13.23 1.34 -9.65
N GLU A 12 -12.47 0.43 -10.26
CA GLU A 12 -12.50 -0.99 -9.94
C GLU A 12 -12.09 -1.24 -8.48
N MET A 13 -11.05 -0.56 -8.00
CA MET A 13 -10.62 -0.64 -6.61
C MET A 13 -11.73 -0.16 -5.66
N ARG A 14 -12.38 0.97 -5.96
CA ARG A 14 -13.48 1.51 -5.13
C ARG A 14 -14.68 0.57 -5.10
N SER A 15 -15.07 0.04 -6.25
CA SER A 15 -16.19 -0.91 -6.34
C SER A 15 -15.88 -2.24 -5.66
N GLN A 16 -14.67 -2.78 -5.82
CA GLN A 16 -14.23 -3.99 -5.12
C GLN A 16 -14.16 -3.76 -3.61
N TRP A 17 -13.64 -2.61 -3.17
CA TRP A 17 -13.60 -2.22 -1.75
C TRP A 17 -15.01 -2.10 -1.14
N ALA A 18 -15.95 -1.49 -1.87
CA ALA A 18 -17.34 -1.35 -1.44
C ALA A 18 -18.00 -2.72 -1.21
N ARG A 19 -17.69 -3.70 -2.05
CA ARG A 19 -18.18 -5.08 -1.96
C ARG A 19 -17.57 -5.90 -0.81
N LEU A 20 -16.48 -5.44 -0.20
CA LEU A 20 -15.90 -6.11 0.95
C LEU A 20 -16.72 -5.84 2.20
N ASP A 21 -17.00 -6.91 2.94
CA ASP A 21 -17.52 -6.87 4.30
C ASP A 21 -16.48 -6.27 5.27
N ARG A 22 -16.91 -6.04 6.52
CA ARG A 22 -16.04 -5.40 7.54
C ARG A 22 -14.78 -6.23 7.79
N ASP A 23 -14.87 -7.55 7.78
CA ASP A 23 -13.74 -8.43 8.02
C ASP A 23 -12.81 -8.55 6.82
N GLY A 24 -13.35 -8.58 5.60
CA GLY A 24 -12.55 -8.45 4.37
C GLY A 24 -11.75 -7.16 4.33
N ARG A 25 -12.37 -6.02 4.68
CA ARG A 25 -11.65 -4.74 4.78
C ARG A 25 -10.54 -4.80 5.83
N ARG A 26 -10.77 -5.45 6.99
CA ARG A 26 -9.75 -5.65 8.03
C ARG A 26 -8.60 -6.54 7.55
N ARG A 27 -8.87 -7.64 6.87
CA ARG A 27 -7.84 -8.54 6.29
C ARG A 27 -6.97 -7.80 5.29
N VAL A 28 -7.59 -7.09 4.35
CA VAL A 28 -6.90 -6.29 3.34
C VAL A 28 -6.02 -5.22 3.98
N ARG A 29 -6.53 -4.45 4.95
CA ARG A 29 -5.73 -3.47 5.69
C ARG A 29 -4.58 -4.11 6.45
N ARG A 30 -4.82 -5.24 7.13
CA ARG A 30 -3.76 -5.97 7.86
C ARG A 30 -2.66 -6.42 6.91
N ALA A 31 -3.00 -6.98 5.76
CA ALA A 31 -2.04 -7.42 4.76
C ALA A 31 -1.21 -6.25 4.22
N ALA A 32 -1.91 -5.19 3.80
CA ALA A 32 -1.29 -3.96 3.31
C ALA A 32 -0.37 -3.33 4.34
N ASN A 33 -0.76 -3.26 5.63
CA ASN A 33 0.01 -2.65 6.71
C ASN A 33 1.17 -3.53 7.21
N ARG A 34 1.03 -4.86 7.20
CA ARG A 34 2.10 -5.78 7.61
C ARG A 34 3.13 -6.04 6.51
N GLY A 35 2.87 -5.60 5.28
CA GLY A 35 3.75 -5.90 4.15
C GLY A 35 3.67 -7.37 3.72
N ARG A 36 2.51 -8.02 3.89
CA ARG A 36 2.29 -9.45 3.69
C ARG A 36 1.13 -9.72 2.73
N GLU A 37 1.01 -10.98 2.33
CA GLU A 37 -0.12 -11.50 1.56
C GLU A 37 -1.42 -11.46 2.38
N VAL A 38 -2.55 -11.29 1.71
CA VAL A 38 -3.87 -11.33 2.34
C VAL A 38 -4.29 -12.77 2.70
N GLU A 39 -4.72 -12.95 3.94
CA GLU A 39 -5.25 -14.20 4.51
C GLU A 39 -6.71 -14.44 4.07
N SER A 40 -7.01 -14.35 2.78
CA SER A 40 -8.33 -14.68 2.21
C SER A 40 -8.17 -15.79 1.19
N GLY A 41 -9.23 -16.42 0.69
CA GLY A 41 -9.21 -17.30 -0.49
C GLY A 41 -9.48 -16.56 -1.81
N ASP A 42 -9.97 -15.32 -1.76
CA ASP A 42 -10.40 -14.56 -2.93
C ASP A 42 -9.23 -13.80 -3.59
N PRO A 43 -8.95 -13.98 -4.91
CA PRO A 43 -7.98 -13.16 -5.63
C PRO A 43 -8.33 -11.66 -5.66
N ARG A 44 -9.61 -11.27 -5.51
CA ARG A 44 -10.03 -9.86 -5.50
C ARG A 44 -9.50 -9.13 -4.26
N GLU A 45 -9.60 -9.75 -3.08
CA GLU A 45 -9.03 -9.18 -1.84
C GLU A 45 -7.52 -8.93 -1.98
N ALA A 46 -6.80 -9.82 -2.67
CA ALA A 46 -5.37 -9.65 -2.92
C ALA A 46 -5.10 -8.45 -3.85
N LEU A 47 -5.86 -8.30 -4.94
CA LEU A 47 -5.73 -7.15 -5.84
C LEU A 47 -6.04 -5.81 -5.14
N VAL A 48 -7.06 -5.78 -4.30
CA VAL A 48 -7.41 -4.60 -3.49
C VAL A 48 -6.29 -4.29 -2.49
N ALA A 49 -5.69 -5.30 -1.84
CA ALA A 49 -4.54 -5.11 -0.96
C ALA A 49 -3.32 -4.56 -1.70
N ALA A 50 -3.05 -5.07 -2.90
CA ALA A 50 -1.96 -4.58 -3.74
C ALA A 50 -2.19 -3.12 -4.18
N ALA A 51 -3.41 -2.76 -4.60
CA ALA A 51 -3.75 -1.40 -4.97
C ALA A 51 -3.67 -0.43 -3.78
N LEU A 52 -4.12 -0.86 -2.60
CA LEU A 52 -3.97 -0.10 -1.37
C LEU A 52 -2.50 0.14 -1.02
N ALA A 53 -1.65 -0.88 -1.13
CA ALA A 53 -0.22 -0.77 -0.90
C ALA A 53 0.47 0.16 -1.93
N ALA A 54 0.07 0.10 -3.19
CA ALA A 54 0.56 1.02 -4.22
C ALA A 54 0.18 2.49 -3.91
N ASN A 55 -1.04 2.74 -3.43
CA ASN A 55 -1.47 4.06 -2.98
C ASN A 55 -0.68 4.53 -1.74
N GLN A 56 -0.47 3.65 -0.75
CA GLN A 56 0.37 3.95 0.41
C GLN A 56 1.80 4.32 -0.03
N ARG A 57 2.39 3.54 -0.94
CA ARG A 57 3.72 3.82 -1.50
C ARG A 57 3.77 5.19 -2.18
N ARG A 58 2.75 5.54 -2.98
CA ARG A 58 2.68 6.87 -3.61
C ARG A 58 2.57 7.97 -2.57
N PHE A 59 1.75 7.78 -1.54
CA PHE A 59 1.66 8.73 -0.43
C PHE A 59 3.02 8.93 0.25
N TRP A 60 3.72 7.86 0.64
CA TRP A 60 5.01 7.99 1.31
C TRP A 60 6.12 8.59 0.43
N ARG A 61 6.02 8.48 -0.90
CA ARG A 61 6.97 9.15 -1.82
C ARG A 61 6.82 10.67 -1.88
N TRP A 62 5.63 11.21 -1.59
CA TRP A 62 5.34 12.64 -1.78
C TRP A 62 4.94 13.35 -0.48
N GLY A 63 4.28 12.64 0.44
CA GLY A 63 3.74 13.19 1.68
C GLY A 63 4.79 13.52 2.74
N TRP A 64 6.04 13.10 2.55
CA TRP A 64 7.13 13.39 3.50
C TRP A 64 7.42 14.90 3.61
N ALA A 65 7.13 15.69 2.58
CA ALA A 65 7.37 17.13 2.57
C ALA A 65 6.38 17.94 3.43
N ILE A 66 5.21 17.36 3.77
CA ILE A 66 4.17 18.07 4.54
C ILE A 66 4.65 18.32 5.98
N GLY A 67 5.29 17.33 6.61
CA GLY A 67 5.76 17.43 7.99
C GLY A 67 6.72 18.60 8.23
N PRO A 68 7.82 18.71 7.46
CA PRO A 68 8.77 19.81 7.56
C PRO A 68 8.13 21.20 7.39
N VAL A 69 7.16 21.35 6.48
CA VAL A 69 6.46 22.63 6.27
C VAL A 69 5.64 23.02 7.49
N VAL A 70 4.88 22.07 8.06
CA VAL A 70 4.07 22.34 9.27
C VAL A 70 4.96 22.70 10.46
N VAL A 71 6.09 22.02 10.61
CA VAL A 71 7.05 22.29 11.71
C VAL A 71 7.75 23.62 11.51
N ALA A 72 8.13 23.97 10.28
CA ALA A 72 8.70 25.27 9.96
C ALA A 72 7.77 26.40 10.41
N LEU A 73 6.47 26.32 10.06
CA LEU A 73 5.47 27.31 10.43
C LEU A 73 5.26 27.41 11.94
N ALA A 74 5.23 26.27 12.64
CA ALA A 74 5.03 26.23 14.10
C ALA A 74 6.21 26.77 14.90
N THR A 75 7.43 26.77 14.33
CA THR A 75 8.67 27.15 15.02
C THR A 75 9.14 28.56 14.69
N ILE A 76 8.46 29.29 13.80
CA ILE A 76 8.78 30.69 13.44
C ILE A 76 9.01 31.60 14.66
N PRO A 77 8.17 31.55 15.73
CA PRO A 77 8.34 32.45 16.88
C PRO A 77 9.62 32.18 17.71
N GLN A 78 10.28 31.04 17.51
CA GLN A 78 11.44 30.60 18.29
C GLN A 78 12.77 31.08 17.70
N GLY A 79 12.74 31.81 16.58
CA GLY A 79 13.92 32.30 15.89
C GLY A 79 14.44 31.36 14.80
N LEU A 80 15.25 31.90 13.89
CA LEU A 80 15.70 31.21 12.68
C LEU A 80 16.50 29.92 12.97
N GLU A 81 17.37 29.97 13.99
CA GLU A 81 18.19 28.82 14.38
C GLU A 81 17.30 27.64 14.83
N ALA A 82 16.30 27.90 15.68
CA ALA A 82 15.34 26.89 16.12
C ALA A 82 14.53 26.32 14.95
N VAL A 83 14.12 27.15 14.00
CA VAL A 83 13.43 26.69 12.78
C VAL A 83 14.31 25.74 11.99
N LEU A 84 15.57 26.10 11.73
CA LEU A 84 16.49 25.29 10.93
C LEU A 84 16.77 23.93 11.58
N VAL A 85 17.04 23.91 12.90
CA VAL A 85 17.32 22.68 13.65
C VAL A 85 16.08 21.76 13.65
N ASN A 86 14.90 22.30 13.94
CA ASN A 86 13.66 21.52 13.98
C ASN A 86 13.27 20.98 12.60
N VAL A 87 13.37 21.82 11.56
CA VAL A 87 13.08 21.41 10.18
C VAL A 87 14.04 20.32 9.72
N LEU A 88 15.34 20.45 9.99
CA LEU A 88 16.32 19.43 9.62
C LEU A 88 16.05 18.11 10.33
N PHE A 89 15.85 18.15 11.66
CA PHE A 89 15.57 16.95 12.45
C PHE A 89 14.30 16.24 11.97
N VAL A 90 13.19 16.98 11.81
CA VAL A 90 11.91 16.41 11.36
C VAL A 90 12.03 15.88 9.94
N THR A 91 12.73 16.57 9.05
CA THR A 91 12.95 16.12 7.67
C THR A 91 13.67 14.76 7.66
N LEU A 92 14.75 14.62 8.41
CA LEU A 92 15.51 13.37 8.50
C LEU A 92 14.63 12.21 9.02
N VAL A 93 13.89 12.43 10.11
CA VAL A 93 13.00 11.42 10.68
C VAL A 93 11.91 11.02 9.69
N VAL A 94 11.27 11.99 9.04
CA VAL A 94 10.17 11.73 8.10
C VAL A 94 10.69 11.03 6.84
N ILE A 95 11.88 11.36 6.33
CA ILE A 95 12.51 10.65 5.21
C ILE A 95 12.76 9.18 5.57
N LEU A 96 13.33 8.90 6.75
CA LEU A 96 13.58 7.53 7.20
C LEU A 96 12.29 6.72 7.29
N LEU A 97 11.23 7.30 7.87
CA LEU A 97 9.91 6.68 7.92
C LEU A 97 9.33 6.46 6.52
N ALA A 98 9.41 7.47 5.64
CA ALA A 98 8.93 7.38 4.28
C ALA A 98 9.60 6.25 3.49
N VAL A 99 10.92 6.10 3.61
CA VAL A 99 11.69 5.01 3.00
C VAL A 99 11.25 3.65 3.57
N PHE A 100 11.16 3.53 4.89
CA PHE A 100 10.71 2.31 5.56
C PHE A 100 9.31 1.89 5.08
N PHE A 101 8.35 2.81 5.12
CA PHE A 101 6.97 2.55 4.71
C PHE A 101 6.83 2.32 3.21
N ALA A 102 7.61 2.99 2.36
CA ALA A 102 7.63 2.75 0.93
C ALA A 102 8.14 1.34 0.60
N ARG A 103 9.23 0.90 1.25
CA ARG A 103 9.76 -0.46 1.11
C ARG A 103 8.78 -1.52 1.61
N ARG A 104 8.15 -1.27 2.77
CA ARG A 104 7.11 -2.14 3.34
C ARG A 104 5.91 -2.27 2.38
N SER A 105 5.46 -1.17 1.79
CA SER A 105 4.33 -1.14 0.86
C SER A 105 4.66 -1.84 -0.45
N ALA A 106 5.89 -1.68 -0.98
CA ALA A 106 6.34 -2.39 -2.18
C ALA A 106 6.36 -3.92 -1.98
N ARG A 107 6.78 -4.40 -0.80
CA ARG A 107 6.71 -5.84 -0.45
C ARG A 107 5.28 -6.35 -0.42
N ALA A 108 4.36 -5.59 0.19
CA ALA A 108 2.94 -5.94 0.21
C ALA A 108 2.32 -5.99 -1.20
N GLU A 109 2.63 -5.01 -2.05
CA GLU A 109 2.17 -4.94 -3.43
C GLU A 109 2.59 -6.18 -4.22
N ALA A 110 3.89 -6.50 -4.20
CA ALA A 110 4.44 -7.64 -4.93
C ALA A 110 3.84 -8.97 -4.45
N ALA A 111 3.79 -9.19 -3.14
CA ALA A 111 3.28 -10.43 -2.56
C ALA A 111 1.80 -10.67 -2.95
N ASN A 112 0.97 -9.62 -2.87
CA ASN A 112 -0.45 -9.74 -3.19
C ASN A 112 -0.72 -9.88 -4.70
N ARG A 113 0.09 -9.25 -5.57
CA ARG A 113 0.01 -9.49 -7.03
C ARG A 113 0.36 -10.92 -7.39
N GLN A 114 1.40 -11.48 -6.79
CA GLN A 114 1.78 -12.87 -6.99
C GLN A 114 0.68 -13.82 -6.51
N LEU A 115 0.10 -13.56 -5.33
CA LEU A 115 -1.01 -14.34 -4.81
C LEU A 115 -2.23 -14.31 -5.75
N ALA A 116 -2.60 -13.13 -6.25
CA ALA A 116 -3.70 -12.96 -7.20
C ALA A 116 -3.45 -13.74 -8.49
N ALA A 117 -2.24 -13.67 -9.06
CA ALA A 117 -1.87 -14.41 -10.27
C ALA A 117 -1.93 -15.93 -10.06
N ARG A 118 -1.38 -16.44 -8.96
CA ARG A 118 -1.41 -17.87 -8.59
C ARG A 118 -2.83 -18.40 -8.48
N ARG A 119 -3.73 -17.64 -7.85
CA ARG A 119 -5.13 -18.05 -7.65
C ARG A 119 -5.97 -17.97 -8.90
N SER A 120 -5.77 -16.94 -9.73
CA SER A 120 -6.43 -16.84 -11.03
C SER A 120 -6.07 -18.02 -11.94
N LYS A 121 -4.78 -18.42 -11.96
CA LYS A 121 -4.32 -19.60 -12.70
C LYS A 121 -4.96 -20.90 -12.16
N LYS A 122 -5.00 -21.09 -10.84
CA LYS A 122 -5.65 -22.25 -10.20
C LYS A 122 -7.14 -22.34 -10.55
N LYS A 123 -7.86 -21.21 -10.53
CA LYS A 123 -9.29 -21.15 -10.88
C LYS A 123 -9.52 -21.49 -12.36
N ARG A 124 -8.64 -21.04 -13.27
CA ARG A 124 -8.71 -21.36 -14.71
C ARG A 124 -8.53 -22.85 -14.99
N ASN A 125 -7.53 -23.49 -14.37
CA ASN A 125 -7.27 -24.92 -14.57
C ASN A 125 -8.44 -25.79 -14.07
N ARG A 126 -9.05 -25.44 -12.94
CA ARG A 126 -10.24 -26.13 -12.42
C ARG A 126 -11.45 -26.06 -13.36
N ARG A 127 -11.60 -24.98 -14.12
CA ARG A 127 -12.69 -24.84 -15.10
C ARG A 127 -12.45 -25.70 -16.34
N LYS A 128 -11.19 -25.82 -16.80
CA LYS A 128 -10.84 -26.66 -17.94
C LYS A 128 -11.02 -28.16 -17.66
N GLY A 129 -10.66 -28.63 -16.46
CA GLY A 129 -10.79 -30.04 -16.09
C GLY A 129 -12.21 -30.51 -15.72
N LYS A 130 -13.23 -29.65 -15.80
CA LYS A 130 -14.64 -30.02 -15.57
C LYS A 130 -15.49 -30.03 -16.85
N GLY A 131 -14.90 -29.64 -17.98
CA GLY A 131 -15.60 -29.50 -19.26
C GLY A 131 -15.01 -30.37 -20.38
N GLY A 132 -14.25 -31.41 -20.03
CA GLY A 132 -13.80 -32.48 -20.92
C GLY A 132 -14.01 -33.80 -20.22
#